data_AF-A0A8L2QDS2-F1
#
_entry.id   AF-A0A8L2QDS2-F1
#
_cell.length_a   1.000
_cell.length_b   1.000
_cell.length_c   1.000
_cell.angle_alpha   90.00
_cell.angle_beta   90.00
_cell.angle_gamma   90.00
#
_symmetry.space_group_name_H-M   'P 1'
#
loop_
_entity.id
_entity.type
_entity.pdbx_description
1 polymer ?
#
loop_
_entity_poly.entity_id
_entity_poly.type
_entity_poly.pdbx_seq_one_letter_code
_entity_poly.pdbx_strand_id
1 'polypeptide(L)'
;ANGPIESHNQVPPPPCLRHYQEAQTCKTQVCLLCTPYQHDAYDTGLLGHPWAPDYDRSQWLSEKFKLGLDFPNLPYLIDGSHKITQSNAILRYLGRKHNLCGETEEERIRVDVLENQAMDTRLQLAMVCYSPDFERKKPEYLEGLPEKMKLYSEFLGKQPWFAGNKITYVDFLVYDVLDQHRIFEPKCLDAFPNLKDFVARFEGLKKISDYMKSGRFLSKPIFAKMAFWNPK
;
A
#
# COMPACT_ATOMS: atom_id res chain seq x y z
N ALA A 1 -42.93 2.10 -38.53
CA ALA A 1 -41.47 1.92 -38.62
C ALA A 1 -40.90 2.22 -37.24
N ASN A 2 -40.57 1.19 -36.47
CA ASN A 2 -39.91 1.33 -35.18
C ASN A 2 -38.42 1.54 -35.47
N GLY A 3 -37.93 2.76 -35.23
CA GLY A 3 -36.51 3.06 -35.34
C GLY A 3 -35.71 2.29 -34.29
N PRO A 4 -34.42 1.97 -34.54
CA PRO A 4 -33.61 1.25 -33.58
C PRO A 4 -33.35 2.14 -32.37
N ILE A 5 -33.58 1.60 -31.17
CA ILE A 5 -33.10 2.19 -29.91
C ILE A 5 -31.58 2.02 -29.93
N GLU A 6 -30.85 3.11 -30.19
CA GLU A 6 -29.40 3.16 -29.99
C GLU A 6 -29.12 2.94 -28.50
N SER A 7 -28.71 1.73 -28.15
CA SER A 7 -28.12 1.45 -26.84
C SER A 7 -26.81 2.23 -26.75
N HIS A 8 -26.85 3.39 -26.07
CA HIS A 8 -25.64 4.04 -25.62
C HIS A 8 -24.88 3.06 -24.71
N ASN A 9 -23.88 2.38 -25.28
CA ASN A 9 -22.81 1.73 -24.53
C ASN A 9 -22.02 2.85 -23.85
N GLN A 10 -22.54 3.38 -22.74
CA GLN A 10 -21.77 4.18 -21.82
C GLN A 10 -20.69 3.26 -21.26
N VAL A 11 -19.46 3.48 -21.70
CA VAL A 11 -18.28 2.89 -21.05
C VAL A 11 -18.37 3.30 -19.57
N PRO A 12 -18.41 2.34 -18.62
CA PRO A 12 -18.47 2.68 -17.21
C PRO A 12 -17.25 3.55 -16.85
N PRO A 13 -17.41 4.56 -15.98
CA PRO A 13 -16.31 5.43 -15.60
C PRO A 13 -15.14 4.61 -15.05
N PRO A 14 -13.89 5.07 -15.25
CA PRO A 14 -12.72 4.39 -14.71
C PRO A 14 -12.90 4.26 -13.20
N PRO A 15 -12.65 3.07 -12.64
CA PRO A 15 -12.90 2.86 -11.23
C PRO A 15 -12.01 3.75 -10.34
N CYS A 16 -12.51 4.19 -9.19
CA CYS A 16 -11.89 5.27 -8.41
C CYS A 16 -11.27 4.72 -7.12
N LEU A 17 -9.99 5.01 -6.90
CA LEU A 17 -9.30 4.80 -5.63
C LEU A 17 -9.04 6.16 -4.99
N ARG A 18 -9.35 6.28 -3.70
CA ARG A 18 -8.91 7.43 -2.90
C ARG A 18 -8.21 7.06 -1.59
N HIS A 19 -7.24 7.88 -1.23
CA HIS A 19 -6.44 7.80 0.01
C HIS A 19 -6.00 9.21 0.44
N TYR A 20 -5.45 9.36 1.65
CA TYR A 20 -4.78 10.59 2.05
C TYR A 20 -3.46 10.77 1.29
N GLN A 21 -3.20 11.97 0.79
CA GLN A 21 -1.94 12.27 0.07
C GLN A 21 -0.69 12.06 0.94
N GLU A 22 -0.83 12.19 2.26
CA GLU A 22 0.27 12.22 3.23
C GLU A 22 0.62 10.85 3.85
N ALA A 23 -0.11 9.77 3.56
CA ALA A 23 0.17 8.44 4.12
C ALA A 23 0.55 7.45 3.02
N GLN A 24 1.86 7.21 2.88
CA GLN A 24 2.46 6.22 1.97
C GLN A 24 2.03 4.80 2.23
N THR A 25 1.55 4.49 3.44
CA THR A 25 1.07 3.15 3.79
C THR A 25 -0.02 2.62 2.84
N CYS A 26 -0.62 3.49 2.01
CA CYS A 26 -1.55 3.12 0.94
C CYS A 26 -1.00 3.22 -0.51
N LYS A 27 0.22 3.72 -0.75
CA LYS A 27 0.78 3.85 -2.11
C LYS A 27 1.01 2.51 -2.81
N THR A 28 1.35 1.48 -2.05
CA THR A 28 1.66 0.16 -2.63
C THR A 28 0.44 -0.76 -2.67
N GLN A 29 -0.57 -0.50 -1.82
CA GLN A 29 -1.76 -1.35 -1.66
C GLN A 29 -2.77 -1.23 -2.80
N VAL A 30 -2.67 -0.25 -3.70
CA VAL A 30 -3.66 -0.12 -4.78
C VAL A 30 -3.10 0.35 -6.13
N CYS A 31 -1.89 0.93 -6.19
CA CYS A 31 -1.38 1.48 -7.46
C CYS A 31 -0.79 0.48 -8.46
N LEU A 32 -0.63 -0.81 -8.11
CA LEU A 32 0.24 -1.68 -8.92
C LEU A 32 -0.45 -2.86 -9.63
N LEU A 33 -1.78 -2.99 -9.50
CA LEU A 33 -2.58 -3.78 -10.44
C LEU A 33 -3.00 -2.90 -11.61
N CYS A 34 -2.10 -2.80 -12.57
CA CYS A 34 -2.06 -1.76 -13.58
C CYS A 34 -3.32 -1.69 -14.47
N THR A 35 -3.96 -0.51 -14.44
CA THR A 35 -4.90 0.17 -15.36
C THR A 35 -6.38 -0.24 -15.30
N PRO A 36 -7.37 0.69 -15.32
CA PRO A 36 -7.35 2.15 -15.52
C PRO A 36 -8.02 2.92 -14.36
N TYR A 37 -7.59 2.73 -13.12
CA TYR A 37 -8.27 3.39 -12.00
C TYR A 37 -7.88 4.88 -11.95
N GLN A 38 -8.87 5.78 -11.82
CA GLN A 38 -8.61 7.19 -11.52
C GLN A 38 -8.15 7.29 -10.06
N HIS A 39 -6.96 7.84 -9.88
CA HIS A 39 -6.36 8.06 -8.56
C HIS A 39 -6.62 9.50 -8.15
N ASP A 40 -7.56 9.69 -7.23
CA ASP A 40 -7.79 10.99 -6.61
C ASP A 40 -7.31 10.91 -5.15
N ALA A 41 -6.27 11.65 -4.80
CA ALA A 41 -5.90 11.81 -3.39
C ALA A 41 -6.81 12.86 -2.76
N TYR A 42 -7.29 12.59 -1.54
CA TYR A 42 -7.83 13.67 -0.72
C TYR A 42 -6.65 14.54 -0.29
N ASP A 43 -6.70 15.80 -0.69
CA ASP A 43 -5.82 16.85 -0.19
C ASP A 43 -6.27 17.14 1.25
N THR A 44 -5.46 16.72 2.21
CA THR A 44 -5.53 17.30 3.57
C THR A 44 -4.95 18.70 3.46
N GLY A 45 -5.78 19.62 2.96
CA GLY A 45 -5.43 20.92 2.41
C GLY A 45 -4.07 21.47 2.79
N LEU A 46 -3.25 21.75 1.77
CA LEU A 46 -2.28 22.85 1.79
C LEU A 46 -2.96 24.20 1.52
N LEU A 47 -4.13 24.46 2.14
CA LEU A 47 -4.60 25.84 2.29
C LEU A 47 -3.89 26.48 3.49
N GLY A 48 -2.63 26.86 3.26
CA GLY A 48 -1.87 27.75 4.14
C GLY A 48 -0.81 27.08 5.00
N HIS A 49 0.41 26.97 4.46
CA HIS A 49 1.68 26.91 5.19
C HIS A 49 2.05 25.58 5.91
N PRO A 50 3.34 25.18 5.95
CA PRO A 50 3.81 23.91 6.55
C PRO A 50 3.62 23.74 8.07
N TRP A 51 2.91 24.66 8.74
CA TRP A 51 2.79 24.74 10.19
C TRP A 51 1.36 25.00 10.68
N ALA A 52 0.33 24.89 9.83
CA ALA A 52 -1.05 25.01 10.28
C ALA A 52 -1.41 23.79 11.18
N PRO A 53 -1.75 24.00 12.47
CA PRO A 53 -1.97 22.92 13.45
C PRO A 53 -3.29 22.16 13.25
N ASP A 54 -4.15 22.62 12.34
CA ASP A 54 -5.56 22.24 12.33
C ASP A 54 -5.86 20.95 11.55
N TYR A 55 -4.87 20.40 10.83
CA TYR A 55 -4.98 19.16 10.05
C TYR A 55 -6.34 19.03 9.35
N ASP A 56 -6.64 19.94 8.42
CA ASP A 56 -7.99 20.03 7.86
C ASP A 56 -8.39 18.73 7.14
N ARG A 57 -9.46 18.11 7.65
CA ARG A 57 -10.08 16.89 7.10
C ARG A 57 -11.42 17.18 6.46
N SER A 58 -11.82 18.44 6.33
CA SER A 58 -13.13 18.88 5.82
C SER A 58 -13.47 18.23 4.49
N GLN A 59 -12.50 18.15 3.55
CA GLN A 59 -12.70 17.52 2.25
C GLN A 59 -13.18 16.08 2.37
N TRP A 60 -12.47 15.24 3.12
CA TRP A 60 -12.87 13.85 3.36
C TRP A 60 -14.17 13.76 4.16
N LEU A 61 -14.30 14.53 5.25
CA LEU A 61 -15.46 14.48 6.12
C LEU A 61 -16.76 14.91 5.41
N SER A 62 -16.65 15.79 4.42
CA SER A 62 -17.79 16.24 3.61
C SER A 62 -18.34 15.16 2.66
N GLU A 63 -17.51 14.17 2.30
CA GLU A 63 -17.86 13.09 1.36
C GLU A 63 -18.03 11.72 2.04
N LYS A 64 -17.42 11.51 3.22
CA LYS A 64 -17.28 10.21 3.91
C LYS A 64 -18.54 9.35 3.89
N PHE A 65 -19.69 9.92 4.24
CA PHE A 65 -20.96 9.21 4.36
C PHE A 65 -21.84 9.25 3.09
N LYS A 66 -21.37 9.90 2.01
CA LYS A 66 -22.11 10.07 0.75
C LYS A 66 -21.71 9.05 -0.33
N LEU A 67 -20.65 8.29 -0.09
CA LEU A 67 -20.09 7.35 -1.07
C LEU A 67 -20.81 5.99 -1.08
N GLY A 68 -21.63 5.70 -0.07
CA GLY A 68 -22.31 4.41 0.11
C GLY A 68 -21.34 3.27 0.43
N LEU A 69 -20.29 3.56 1.19
CA LEU A 69 -19.38 2.56 1.76
C LEU A 69 -20.04 1.96 3.01
N ASP A 70 -19.95 0.64 3.20
CA ASP A 70 -20.51 -0.03 4.40
C ASP A 70 -19.80 0.42 5.69
N PHE A 71 -18.47 0.54 5.62
CA PHE A 71 -17.63 1.01 6.72
C PHE A 71 -16.76 2.20 6.27
N PRO A 72 -17.31 3.43 6.22
CA PRO A 72 -16.62 4.57 5.63
C PRO A 72 -15.23 4.83 6.22
N ASN A 73 -14.20 4.56 5.42
CA ASN A 73 -12.80 4.66 5.83
C ASN A 73 -11.89 4.90 4.62
N LEU A 74 -10.63 5.24 4.88
CA LEU A 74 -9.58 5.31 3.88
C LEU A 74 -8.55 4.18 4.13
N PRO A 75 -8.01 3.53 3.07
CA PRO A 75 -8.37 3.73 1.68
C PRO A 75 -9.72 3.08 1.33
N TYR A 76 -10.32 3.54 0.22
CA TYR A 76 -11.48 2.89 -0.39
C TYR A 76 -11.31 2.74 -1.91
N LEU A 77 -11.96 1.73 -2.48
CA LEU A 77 -12.06 1.46 -3.91
C LEU A 77 -13.53 1.42 -4.33
N ILE A 78 -13.88 2.16 -5.39
CA ILE A 78 -15.18 2.06 -6.07
C ILE A 78 -14.94 1.51 -7.48
N ASP A 79 -15.40 0.28 -7.73
CA ASP A 79 -15.33 -0.40 -9.03
C ASP A 79 -16.73 -0.82 -9.49
N GLY A 80 -17.38 0.04 -10.27
CA GLY A 80 -18.79 -0.13 -10.67
C GLY A 80 -19.71 -0.17 -9.44
N SER A 81 -20.40 -1.29 -9.25
CA SER A 81 -21.25 -1.53 -8.08
C SER A 81 -20.47 -1.93 -6.81
N HIS A 82 -19.19 -2.26 -6.93
CA HIS A 82 -18.38 -2.69 -5.79
C HIS A 82 -17.80 -1.49 -5.05
N LYS A 83 -18.04 -1.42 -3.75
CA LYS A 83 -17.62 -0.33 -2.86
C LYS A 83 -16.88 -0.93 -1.68
N ILE A 84 -15.55 -0.87 -1.70
CA ILE A 84 -14.69 -1.67 -0.84
C ILE A 84 -13.83 -0.75 0.02
N THR A 85 -13.83 -0.97 1.33
CA THR A 85 -12.90 -0.37 2.29
C THR A 85 -11.97 -1.44 2.84
N GLN A 86 -10.93 -1.04 3.59
CA GLN A 86 -9.84 -1.89 4.09
C GLN A 86 -8.84 -2.27 3.00
N SER A 87 -7.57 -1.90 3.24
CA SER A 87 -6.52 -2.04 2.24
C SER A 87 -6.26 -3.49 1.81
N ASN A 88 -6.29 -4.44 2.75
CA ASN A 88 -6.11 -5.87 2.43
C ASN A 88 -7.32 -6.42 1.65
N ALA A 89 -8.54 -5.98 1.95
CA ALA A 89 -9.72 -6.39 1.20
C ALA A 89 -9.69 -5.88 -0.24
N ILE A 90 -9.25 -4.63 -0.44
CA ILE A 90 -9.02 -4.04 -1.77
C ILE A 90 -7.96 -4.84 -2.54
N LEU A 91 -6.81 -5.14 -1.92
CA LEU A 91 -5.77 -5.95 -2.54
C LEU A 91 -6.25 -7.37 -2.91
N ARG A 92 -6.97 -8.03 -2.01
CA ARG A 92 -7.55 -9.35 -2.28
C ARG A 92 -8.57 -9.30 -3.42
N TYR A 93 -9.39 -8.25 -3.51
CA TYR A 93 -10.33 -8.04 -4.62
C TYR A 93 -9.61 -7.94 -5.96
N LEU A 94 -8.61 -7.06 -6.04
CA LEU A 94 -7.82 -6.88 -7.25
C LEU A 94 -6.99 -8.13 -7.56
N GLY A 95 -6.46 -8.79 -6.54
CA GLY A 95 -5.73 -10.06 -6.66
C GLY A 95 -6.60 -11.16 -7.29
N ARG A 96 -7.87 -11.28 -6.88
CA ARG A 96 -8.82 -12.21 -7.51
C ARG A 96 -9.10 -11.86 -8.98
N LYS A 97 -9.24 -10.56 -9.30
CA LYS A 97 -9.48 -10.09 -10.67
C LYS A 97 -8.33 -10.42 -11.63
N HIS A 98 -7.11 -10.61 -11.11
CA HIS A 98 -5.89 -10.85 -11.89
C HIS A 98 -5.21 -12.19 -11.60
N ASN A 99 -5.84 -13.10 -10.86
CA ASN A 99 -5.28 -14.40 -10.45
C ASN A 99 -3.93 -14.28 -9.70
N LEU A 100 -3.88 -13.44 -8.67
CA LEU A 100 -2.68 -13.15 -7.87
C LEU A 100 -2.86 -13.50 -6.38
N CYS A 101 -3.74 -14.46 -6.06
CA CYS A 101 -4.01 -14.87 -4.67
C CYS A 101 -3.40 -16.24 -4.31
N GLY A 102 -2.41 -16.71 -5.07
CA GLY A 102 -1.95 -18.09 -5.02
C GLY A 102 -2.89 -19.04 -5.79
N GLU A 103 -2.32 -20.06 -6.41
CA GLU A 103 -3.03 -21.06 -7.20
C GLU A 103 -3.24 -22.33 -6.38
N THR A 104 -2.19 -22.82 -5.70
CA THR A 104 -2.25 -23.99 -4.81
C THR A 104 -2.58 -23.63 -3.37
N GLU A 105 -2.95 -24.62 -2.56
CA GLU A 105 -3.23 -24.41 -1.14
C GLU A 105 -1.98 -23.94 -0.39
N GLU A 106 -0.81 -24.46 -0.74
CA GLU A 106 0.46 -24.05 -0.14
C GLU A 106 0.79 -22.58 -0.45
N GLU A 107 0.54 -22.13 -1.69
CA GLU A 107 0.71 -20.73 -2.06
C GLU A 107 -0.29 -19.83 -1.31
N ARG A 108 -1.55 -20.27 -1.15
CA ARG A 108 -2.58 -19.54 -0.41
C ARG A 108 -2.24 -19.40 1.07
N ILE A 109 -1.78 -20.48 1.71
CA ILE A 109 -1.32 -20.46 3.10
C ILE A 109 -0.19 -19.43 3.26
N ARG A 110 0.79 -19.44 2.34
CA ARG A 110 1.91 -18.48 2.38
C ARG A 110 1.44 -17.04 2.23
N VAL A 111 0.49 -16.79 1.33
CA VAL A 111 -0.14 -15.47 1.13
C VAL A 111 -0.87 -15.01 2.40
N ASP A 112 -1.68 -15.88 3.02
CA ASP A 112 -2.48 -15.52 4.18
C ASP A 112 -1.60 -15.24 5.41
N VAL A 113 -0.57 -16.07 5.66
CA VAL A 113 0.38 -15.83 6.75
C VAL A 113 1.12 -14.50 6.56
N LEU A 114 1.64 -14.25 5.36
CA LEU A 114 2.41 -13.04 5.11
C LEU A 114 1.58 -11.77 5.09
N GLU A 115 0.34 -11.81 4.62
CA GLU A 115 -0.55 -10.64 4.66
C GLU A 115 -0.68 -10.13 6.10
N ASN A 116 -0.90 -11.05 7.05
CA ASN A 116 -1.07 -10.70 8.45
C ASN A 116 0.26 -10.29 9.10
N GLN A 117 1.35 -11.02 8.82
CA GLN A 117 2.68 -10.67 9.33
C GLN A 117 3.17 -9.30 8.84
N ALA A 118 2.90 -8.97 7.56
CA ALA A 118 3.21 -7.67 6.98
C ALA A 118 2.40 -6.55 7.64
N MET A 119 1.12 -6.80 7.94
CA MET A 119 0.28 -5.84 8.66
C MET A 119 0.81 -5.58 10.08
N ASP A 120 1.12 -6.63 10.83
CA ASP A 120 1.66 -6.51 12.19
C ASP A 120 2.98 -5.72 12.19
N THR A 121 3.87 -6.04 11.25
CA THR A 121 5.15 -5.34 11.08
C THR A 121 4.96 -3.86 10.76
N ARG A 122 4.02 -3.54 9.87
CA ARG A 122 3.68 -2.15 9.53
C ARG A 122 3.11 -1.40 10.73
N LEU A 123 2.19 -2.01 11.48
CA LEU A 123 1.57 -1.40 12.65
C LEU A 123 2.60 -1.15 13.75
N GLN A 124 3.55 -2.06 13.97
CA GLN A 124 4.64 -1.87 14.92
C GLN A 124 5.51 -0.65 14.58
N LEU A 125 5.91 -0.50 13.31
CA LEU A 125 6.65 0.69 12.88
C LEU A 125 5.82 1.97 13.06
N ALA A 126 4.55 1.94 12.66
CA ALA A 126 3.64 3.08 12.80
C ALA A 126 3.47 3.48 14.28
N MET A 127 3.31 2.52 15.21
CA MET A 127 3.21 2.81 16.65
C MET A 127 4.44 3.53 17.19
N VAL A 128 5.64 3.20 16.69
CA VAL A 128 6.86 3.92 17.06
C VAL A 128 6.86 5.32 16.46
N CYS A 129 6.59 5.46 15.16
CA CYS A 129 6.66 6.73 14.44
C CYS A 129 5.58 7.76 14.85
N TYR A 130 4.42 7.31 15.33
CA TYR A 130 3.36 8.20 15.85
C TYR A 130 3.44 8.43 17.37
N SER A 131 4.37 7.79 18.06
CA SER A 131 4.53 7.96 19.51
C SER A 131 5.22 9.29 19.84
N PRO A 132 4.72 10.07 20.82
CA PRO A 132 5.44 11.25 21.31
C PRO A 132 6.82 10.91 21.91
N ASP A 133 6.98 9.68 22.40
CA ASP A 133 8.25 9.12 22.88
C ASP A 133 9.14 8.56 21.74
N PHE A 134 8.99 8.99 20.49
CA PHE A 134 9.67 8.39 19.33
C PHE A 134 11.18 8.22 19.55
N GLU A 135 11.87 9.27 19.98
CA GLU A 135 13.33 9.25 20.20
C GLU A 135 13.77 8.23 21.25
N ARG A 136 12.91 7.93 22.24
CA ARG A 136 13.17 6.92 23.27
C ARG A 136 12.86 5.50 22.77
N LYS A 137 11.82 5.33 21.94
CA LYS A 137 11.38 4.03 21.42
C LYS A 137 12.15 3.55 20.20
N LYS A 138 12.71 4.47 19.41
CA LYS A 138 13.45 4.14 18.18
C LYS A 138 14.62 3.18 18.43
N PRO A 139 15.50 3.36 19.43
CA PRO A 139 16.61 2.44 19.67
C PRO A 139 16.14 1.01 19.94
N GLU A 140 15.12 0.82 20.77
CA GLU A 140 14.52 -0.49 21.08
C GLU A 140 13.94 -1.15 19.81
N TYR A 141 13.26 -0.36 18.96
CA TYR A 141 12.76 -0.87 17.68
C TYR A 141 13.89 -1.33 16.75
N LEU A 142 14.99 -0.57 16.70
CA LEU A 142 16.15 -0.88 15.86
C LEU A 142 16.92 -2.11 16.36
N GLU A 143 16.96 -2.36 17.67
CA GLU A 143 17.57 -3.55 18.26
C GLU A 143 16.84 -4.83 17.81
N GLY A 144 15.50 -4.81 17.75
CA GLY A 144 14.69 -5.96 17.31
C GLY A 144 14.54 -6.08 15.78
N LEU A 145 14.95 -5.07 15.02
CA LEU A 145 14.74 -5.02 13.56
C LEU A 145 15.48 -6.14 12.79
N PRO A 146 16.75 -6.50 13.09
CA PRO A 146 17.45 -7.56 12.38
C PRO A 146 16.76 -8.92 12.48
N GLU A 147 16.30 -9.33 13.68
CA GLU A 147 15.58 -10.59 13.84
C GLU A 147 14.26 -10.59 13.07
N LYS A 148 13.57 -9.44 13.00
CA LYS A 148 12.36 -9.30 12.19
C LYS A 148 12.65 -9.48 10.69
N MET A 149 13.69 -8.83 10.17
CA MET A 149 14.09 -8.96 8.76
C MET A 149 14.58 -10.38 8.43
N LYS A 150 15.24 -11.04 9.38
CA LYS A 150 15.65 -12.44 9.26
C LYS A 150 14.47 -13.38 9.05
N LEU A 151 13.35 -13.20 9.76
CA LEU A 151 12.13 -14.01 9.54
C LEU A 151 11.60 -13.89 8.11
N TYR A 152 11.58 -12.68 7.52
CA TYR A 152 11.20 -12.50 6.11
C TYR A 152 12.19 -13.17 5.16
N SER A 153 13.49 -13.03 5.43
CA SER A 153 14.56 -13.65 4.64
C SER A 153 14.43 -15.18 4.63
N GLU A 154 14.25 -15.79 5.80
CA GLU A 154 14.08 -17.24 5.94
C GLU A 154 12.80 -17.72 5.25
N PHE A 155 11.70 -16.97 5.40
CA PHE A 155 10.42 -17.30 4.76
C PHE A 155 10.50 -17.24 3.22
N LEU A 156 11.18 -16.22 2.66
CA LEU A 156 11.42 -16.12 1.22
C LEU A 156 12.33 -17.27 0.74
N GLY A 157 13.38 -17.55 1.51
CA GLY A 157 14.37 -18.57 1.18
C GLY A 157 15.02 -18.32 -0.18
N LYS A 158 14.85 -19.29 -1.09
CA LYS A 158 15.37 -19.24 -2.48
C LYS A 158 14.30 -18.89 -3.52
N GLN A 159 13.06 -18.63 -3.10
CA GLN A 159 11.96 -18.36 -4.02
C GLN A 159 12.13 -16.96 -4.64
N PRO A 160 11.72 -16.77 -5.91
CA PRO A 160 11.71 -15.44 -6.52
C PRO A 160 10.59 -14.55 -5.97
N TRP A 161 9.50 -15.14 -5.47
CA TRP A 161 8.37 -14.43 -4.87
C TRP A 161 7.95 -15.13 -3.58
N PHE A 162 7.29 -14.39 -2.71
CA PHE A 162 6.99 -14.87 -1.36
C PHE A 162 6.03 -16.05 -1.34
N ALA A 163 5.08 -16.12 -2.27
CA ALA A 163 4.19 -17.29 -2.38
C ALA A 163 4.85 -18.48 -3.09
N GLY A 164 5.86 -18.25 -3.95
CA GLY A 164 6.51 -19.28 -4.75
C GLY A 164 7.14 -18.73 -6.03
N ASN A 165 6.90 -19.38 -7.16
CA ASN A 165 7.49 -19.01 -8.45
C ASN A 165 6.77 -17.86 -9.16
N LYS A 166 5.52 -17.57 -8.77
CA LYS A 166 4.69 -16.51 -9.34
C LYS A 166 4.48 -15.40 -8.33
N ILE A 167 4.43 -14.16 -8.83
CA ILE A 167 4.09 -13.01 -8.01
C ILE A 167 2.62 -13.09 -7.58
N THR A 168 2.33 -12.66 -6.36
CA THR A 168 0.99 -12.54 -5.79
C THR A 168 0.81 -11.14 -5.20
N TYR A 169 -0.41 -10.81 -4.77
CA TYR A 169 -0.66 -9.50 -4.15
C TYR A 169 0.15 -9.29 -2.84
N VAL A 170 0.60 -10.37 -2.18
CA VAL A 170 1.37 -10.26 -0.94
C VAL A 170 2.78 -9.74 -1.16
N ASP A 171 3.37 -9.95 -2.33
CA ASP A 171 4.68 -9.40 -2.68
C ASP A 171 4.67 -7.87 -2.68
N PHE A 172 3.53 -7.26 -3.04
CA PHE A 172 3.34 -5.81 -2.97
C PHE A 172 3.28 -5.32 -1.51
N LEU A 173 2.64 -6.08 -0.62
CA LEU A 173 2.61 -5.77 0.82
C LEU A 173 4.01 -5.85 1.42
N VAL A 174 4.75 -6.91 1.11
CA VAL A 174 6.09 -7.09 1.67
C VAL A 174 7.07 -6.09 1.09
N TYR A 175 6.99 -5.76 -0.21
CA TYR A 175 7.79 -4.68 -0.79
C TYR A 175 7.58 -3.37 -0.04
N ASP A 176 6.33 -2.99 0.23
CA ASP A 176 6.01 -1.77 0.98
C ASP A 176 6.61 -1.77 2.39
N VAL A 177 6.52 -2.91 3.08
CA VAL A 177 7.12 -3.08 4.40
C VAL A 177 8.64 -2.92 4.32
N LEU A 178 9.31 -3.62 3.41
CA LEU A 178 10.77 -3.55 3.28
C LEU A 178 11.24 -2.15 2.83
N ASP A 179 10.48 -1.48 1.97
CA ASP A 179 10.78 -0.12 1.52
C ASP A 179 10.68 0.89 2.67
N GLN A 180 9.60 0.84 3.45
CA GLN A 180 9.47 1.71 4.63
C GLN A 180 10.61 1.48 5.63
N HIS A 181 11.03 0.23 5.85
CA HIS A 181 12.14 -0.09 6.73
C HIS A 181 13.49 0.37 6.17
N ARG A 182 13.74 0.26 4.87
CA ARG A 182 14.97 0.81 4.27
C ARG A 182 15.03 2.33 4.36
N ILE A 183 13.89 3.01 4.32
CA ILE A 183 13.84 4.46 4.49
C ILE A 183 14.06 4.82 5.99
N PHE A 184 13.56 3.98 6.90
CA PHE A 184 13.73 4.16 8.35
C PHE A 184 15.15 3.87 8.84
N GLU A 185 15.75 2.78 8.36
CA GLU A 185 17.11 2.32 8.66
C GLU A 185 17.74 1.76 7.37
N PRO A 186 18.53 2.56 6.62
CA PRO A 186 19.05 2.19 5.30
C PRO A 186 19.83 0.89 5.22
N LYS A 187 20.44 0.45 6.32
CA LYS A 187 21.25 -0.78 6.36
C LYS A 187 20.47 -2.00 6.84
N CYS A 188 19.17 -1.90 7.10
CA CYS A 188 18.39 -2.99 7.70
C CYS A 188 18.33 -4.27 6.85
N LEU A 189 18.65 -4.17 5.56
CA LEU A 189 18.66 -5.31 4.63
C LEU A 189 20.07 -5.81 4.26
N ASP A 190 21.15 -5.18 4.73
CA ASP A 190 22.51 -5.51 4.28
C ASP A 190 22.94 -6.94 4.63
N ALA A 191 22.42 -7.49 5.74
CA ALA A 191 22.64 -8.87 6.15
C ALA A 191 21.79 -9.91 5.37
N PHE A 192 20.86 -9.45 4.52
CA PHE A 192 19.85 -10.30 3.87
C PHE A 192 19.87 -10.13 2.33
N PRO A 193 20.85 -10.71 1.62
CA PRO A 193 21.00 -10.55 0.17
C PRO A 193 19.75 -10.92 -0.63
N ASN A 194 19.05 -11.99 -0.24
CA ASN A 194 17.81 -12.43 -0.90
C ASN A 194 16.67 -11.40 -0.81
N LEU A 195 16.58 -10.63 0.30
CA LEU A 195 15.63 -9.54 0.43
C LEU A 195 16.01 -8.34 -0.45
N LYS A 196 17.31 -8.03 -0.57
CA LYS A 196 17.80 -7.01 -1.51
C LYS A 196 17.50 -7.41 -2.96
N ASP A 197 17.70 -8.68 -3.30
CA ASP A 197 17.37 -9.24 -4.61
C ASP A 197 15.86 -9.20 -4.89
N PHE A 198 15.02 -9.52 -3.90
CA PHE A 198 13.57 -9.40 -4.02
C PHE A 198 13.14 -7.96 -4.31
N VAL A 199 13.68 -7.00 -3.55
CA VAL A 199 13.42 -5.57 -3.76
C VAL A 199 13.81 -5.13 -5.18
N ALA A 200 15.02 -5.48 -5.62
CA ALA A 200 15.48 -5.13 -6.97
C ALA A 200 14.64 -5.79 -8.07
N ARG A 201 14.23 -7.05 -7.87
CA ARG A 201 13.35 -7.79 -8.78
C ARG A 201 11.98 -7.12 -8.90
N PHE A 202 11.40 -6.71 -7.78
CA PHE A 202 10.12 -6.03 -7.74
C PHE A 202 10.17 -4.67 -8.45
N GLU A 203 11.18 -3.84 -8.14
CA GLU A 203 11.39 -2.52 -8.78
C GLU A 203 11.73 -2.64 -10.27
N GLY A 204 12.33 -3.76 -10.67
CA GLY A 204 12.68 -4.08 -12.06
C GLY A 204 11.51 -4.55 -12.93
N LEU A 205 10.34 -4.87 -12.35
CA LEU A 205 9.15 -5.20 -13.13
C LEU A 205 8.77 -4.01 -14.02
N LYS A 206 8.65 -4.20 -15.34
CA LYS A 206 8.47 -3.11 -16.32
C LYS A 206 7.43 -2.08 -15.89
N LYS A 207 6.23 -2.54 -15.51
CA LYS A 207 5.11 -1.67 -15.10
C LYS A 207 5.40 -0.91 -13.80
N ILE A 208 6.14 -1.52 -12.86
CA ILE A 208 6.57 -0.90 -11.61
C ILE A 208 7.64 0.16 -11.89
N SER A 209 8.67 -0.20 -12.66
CA SER A 209 9.73 0.72 -13.05
C SER A 209 9.19 1.95 -13.79
N ASP A 210 8.29 1.75 -14.75
CA ASP A 210 7.63 2.82 -15.49
C ASP A 210 6.80 3.72 -14.56
N TYR A 211 6.07 3.13 -13.60
CA TYR A 211 5.32 3.88 -12.60
C TYR A 211 6.22 4.71 -11.69
N MET A 212 7.29 4.13 -11.14
CA MET A 212 8.24 4.79 -10.25
C MET A 212 8.96 5.98 -10.91
N LYS A 213 9.10 5.95 -12.24
CA LYS A 213 9.65 7.06 -13.04
C LYS A 213 8.62 8.13 -13.41
N SER A 214 7.33 7.88 -13.19
CA SER A 214 6.26 8.82 -13.53
C SER A 214 6.05 9.86 -12.43
N GLY A 215 5.52 11.04 -12.78
CA GLY A 215 5.16 12.08 -11.80
C GLY A 215 4.01 11.70 -10.86
N ARG A 216 3.39 10.53 -11.04
CA ARG A 216 2.37 9.97 -10.14
C ARG A 216 2.99 9.20 -8.97
N PHE A 217 4.26 8.79 -9.08
CA PHE A 217 4.93 8.09 -8.01
C PHE A 217 5.33 9.07 -6.92
N LEU A 218 4.85 8.78 -5.72
CA LEU A 218 5.17 9.55 -4.53
C LEU A 218 6.09 8.66 -3.69
N SER A 219 7.37 8.99 -3.52
CA SER A 219 8.27 8.20 -2.67
C SER A 219 8.23 8.58 -1.19
N LYS A 220 7.68 9.77 -0.87
CA LYS A 220 7.53 10.39 0.47
C LYS A 220 6.31 11.34 0.46
N PRO A 221 5.83 11.85 1.61
CA PRO A 221 6.10 11.40 2.98
C PRO A 221 5.53 10.00 3.26
N ILE A 222 6.08 9.29 4.26
CA ILE A 222 5.63 7.93 4.60
C ILE A 222 4.37 7.95 5.48
N PHE A 223 4.40 8.79 6.50
CA PHE A 223 3.34 8.94 7.47
C PHE A 223 2.72 10.33 7.36
N ALA A 224 1.49 10.47 7.88
CA ALA A 224 0.82 11.76 7.95
C ALA A 224 1.65 12.74 8.79
N LYS A 225 1.42 14.04 8.62
CA LYS A 225 2.14 15.11 9.32
C LYS A 225 2.16 14.99 10.86
N MET A 226 1.18 14.29 11.45
CA MET A 226 1.11 14.03 12.90
C MET A 226 2.14 13.01 13.41
N ALA A 227 2.89 12.34 12.53
CA ALA A 227 3.96 11.44 12.93
C ALA A 227 5.18 12.23 13.43
N PHE A 228 5.78 11.74 14.51
CA PHE A 228 7.03 12.27 15.07
C PHE A 228 8.25 11.89 14.23
N TRP A 229 8.11 10.87 13.38
CA TRP A 229 9.08 10.54 12.34
C TRP A 229 8.46 10.68 10.95
N ASN A 230 9.05 11.55 10.13
CA ASN A 230 8.69 11.64 8.72
C ASN A 230 9.97 11.90 7.90
N PRO A 231 10.38 10.99 7.01
CA PRO A 231 11.50 11.24 6.13
C PRO A 231 11.09 12.36 5.17
N LYS A 232 11.77 13.50 5.24
CA LYS A 232 11.65 14.57 4.25
C LYS A 232 12.21 14.12 2.91
#